data_AF-A0A5L8Z956-F1
#
_entry.id   AF-A0A5L8Z956-F1
#
_cell.length_a   1.000
_cell.length_b   1.000
_cell.length_c   1.000
_cell.angle_alpha   90.00
_cell.angle_beta   90.00
_cell.angle_gamma   90.00
#
_symmetry.space_group_name_H-M   'P 1'
#
loop_
_entity.id
_entity.type
_entity.pdbx_description
1 polymer ?
#
loop_
_entity_poly.entity_id
_entity_poly.type
_entity_poly.pdbx_seq_one_letter_code
_entity_poly.pdbx_strand_id
1 'polypeptide(L)'
;MNKEKRGIYNVSFNEKNSTPINAELEAIENAIIDYVVHYVKGWHNERRDKGRGAEHIRLHLEKGSEGEISLEELLNLGNSIREYLKIFKEPYKDSNDARVYEWENNESVRFRIVTDTNYKLIKGEGHSNTPLSPSDEIIITFYSDRNLNKQMEFKNSKVAKYYANEAKQDKSTKDFKSKLKEFNTKNNANKTIKNKDLEK
;
A
#
# COMPACT_ATOMS: atom_id res chain seq x y z
N MET A 1 0.89 -17.05 5.77
CA MET A 1 1.07 -15.63 6.17
C MET A 1 2.03 -15.41 7.34
N ASN A 2 1.91 -16.13 8.47
CA ASN A 2 2.82 -15.93 9.64
C ASN A 2 4.32 -16.11 9.33
N LYS A 3 4.69 -17.02 8.42
CA LYS A 3 6.08 -17.23 7.99
C LYS A 3 6.65 -16.02 7.23
N GLU A 4 5.85 -15.37 6.40
CA GLU A 4 6.21 -14.16 5.64
C GLU A 4 6.42 -12.98 6.59
N LYS A 5 5.44 -12.71 7.48
CA LYS A 5 5.57 -11.67 8.52
C LYS A 5 6.84 -11.84 9.35
N ARG A 6 7.09 -13.06 9.84
CA ARG A 6 8.32 -13.39 10.58
C ARG A 6 9.58 -13.20 9.71
N GLY A 7 9.49 -13.51 8.43
CA GLY A 7 10.56 -13.28 7.46
C GLY A 7 10.91 -11.79 7.36
N ILE A 8 9.91 -10.93 7.15
CA ILE A 8 10.08 -9.47 7.06
C ILE A 8 10.65 -8.94 8.37
N TYR A 9 10.05 -9.30 9.51
CA TYR A 9 10.54 -8.91 10.83
C TYR A 9 12.01 -9.27 11.04
N ASN A 10 12.41 -10.50 10.71
CA ASN A 10 13.78 -10.96 10.88
C ASN A 10 14.77 -10.24 9.96
N VAL A 11 14.34 -9.75 8.79
CA VAL A 11 15.19 -8.94 7.90
C VAL A 11 15.31 -7.51 8.43
N SER A 12 14.25 -6.96 9.01
CA SER A 12 14.24 -5.59 9.54
C SER A 12 14.96 -5.42 10.87
N PHE A 13 14.87 -6.43 11.75
CA PHE A 13 15.27 -6.27 13.17
C PHE A 13 16.26 -7.33 13.66
N ASN A 14 16.53 -8.38 12.87
CA ASN A 14 17.46 -9.45 13.23
C ASN A 14 18.55 -9.61 12.15
N GLU A 15 19.30 -10.72 12.20
CA GLU A 15 20.45 -10.97 11.32
C GLU A 15 20.11 -11.58 9.94
N LYS A 16 18.83 -11.61 9.54
CA LYS A 16 18.43 -12.24 8.28
C LYS A 16 18.70 -11.29 7.10
N ASN A 17 19.35 -11.78 6.05
CA ASN A 17 19.71 -10.96 4.89
C ASN A 17 18.56 -10.66 3.93
N SER A 18 17.63 -11.60 3.76
CA SER A 18 16.49 -11.43 2.85
C SER A 18 15.34 -12.38 3.15
N THR A 19 14.17 -12.05 2.62
CA THR A 19 13.02 -12.95 2.56
C THR A 19 12.27 -12.73 1.25
N PRO A 20 11.79 -13.81 0.60
CA PRO A 20 10.88 -13.65 -0.52
C PRO A 20 9.49 -13.24 0.00
N ILE A 21 8.81 -12.44 -0.81
CA ILE A 21 7.40 -12.09 -0.72
C ILE A 21 6.77 -12.62 -2.01
N ASN A 22 6.06 -13.74 -1.88
CA ASN A 22 5.42 -14.38 -3.01
C ASN A 22 4.06 -13.73 -3.22
N ALA A 23 3.90 -13.07 -4.36
CA ALA A 23 2.60 -12.67 -4.85
C ALA A 23 2.12 -13.73 -5.85
N GLU A 24 1.62 -14.83 -5.32
CA GLU A 24 0.91 -15.84 -6.12
C GLU A 24 -0.43 -15.24 -6.57
N LEU A 25 -0.58 -15.04 -7.88
CA LEU A 25 -1.87 -14.72 -8.49
C LEU A 25 -2.32 -15.94 -9.30
N GLU A 26 -3.35 -16.63 -8.83
CA GLU A 26 -4.04 -17.65 -9.61
C GLU A 26 -4.91 -16.92 -10.65
N ALA A 27 -4.44 -16.85 -11.89
CA ALA A 27 -5.21 -16.27 -12.99
C ALA A 27 -6.19 -17.32 -13.55
N ILE A 28 -7.37 -16.84 -13.97
CA ILE A 28 -8.28 -17.61 -14.84
C ILE A 28 -7.48 -17.91 -16.11
N GLU A 29 -7.40 -19.19 -16.52
CA GLU A 29 -6.58 -19.77 -17.62
C GLU A 29 -5.24 -20.46 -17.22
N ASN A 30 -5.08 -20.94 -15.98
CA ASN A 30 -3.94 -21.80 -15.55
C ASN A 30 -2.54 -21.17 -15.65
N ALA A 31 -2.43 -19.86 -15.90
CA ALA A 31 -1.16 -19.13 -15.83
C ALA A 31 -0.92 -18.67 -14.39
N ILE A 32 0.04 -19.29 -13.71
CA ILE A 32 0.57 -18.78 -12.44
C ILE A 32 1.51 -17.62 -12.79
N ILE A 33 1.13 -16.39 -12.46
CA ILE A 33 2.07 -15.28 -12.50
C ILE A 33 2.77 -15.26 -11.13
N ASP A 34 3.99 -15.79 -11.10
CA ASP A 34 4.84 -15.77 -9.91
C ASP A 34 5.62 -14.45 -9.86
N TYR A 35 5.09 -13.47 -9.13
CA TYR A 35 5.84 -12.28 -8.76
C TYR A 35 6.53 -12.54 -7.43
N VAL A 36 7.80 -12.96 -7.48
CA VAL A 36 8.65 -13.04 -6.29
C VAL A 36 9.36 -11.72 -6.09
N VAL A 37 8.92 -10.96 -5.08
CA VAL A 37 9.57 -9.73 -4.66
C VAL A 37 10.42 -10.01 -3.43
N HIS A 38 11.69 -9.61 -3.44
CA HIS A 38 12.60 -9.81 -2.33
C HIS A 38 12.62 -8.60 -1.40
N TYR A 39 12.28 -8.84 -0.15
CA TYR A 39 12.56 -7.89 0.93
C TYR A 39 13.94 -8.21 1.51
N VAL A 40 14.89 -7.31 1.27
CA VAL A 40 16.31 -7.48 1.62
C VAL A 40 16.70 -6.55 2.75
N LYS A 41 17.77 -6.87 3.47
CA LYS A 41 18.32 -6.01 4.53
C LYS A 41 18.68 -4.63 3.98
N GLY A 42 19.42 -4.60 2.87
CA GLY A 42 19.68 -3.36 2.14
C GLY A 42 20.66 -2.44 2.88
N TRP A 43 20.56 -1.13 2.62
CA TRP A 43 21.43 -0.10 3.19
C TRP A 43 20.77 1.29 3.10
N HIS A 44 21.27 2.24 3.87
CA HIS A 44 20.89 3.65 3.76
C HIS A 44 22.14 4.56 3.87
N ASN A 45 22.18 5.61 3.06
CA ASN A 45 23.20 6.66 3.07
C ASN A 45 22.53 7.98 3.45
N GLU A 46 22.71 8.36 4.72
CA GLU A 46 22.13 9.55 5.35
C GLU A 46 22.48 10.85 4.60
N ARG A 47 23.68 10.94 4.04
CA ARG A 47 24.15 12.18 3.37
C ARG A 47 23.44 12.45 2.06
N ARG A 48 22.96 11.40 1.40
CA ARG A 48 22.32 11.48 0.08
C ARG A 48 20.83 11.23 0.13
N ASP A 49 20.32 10.83 1.29
CA ASP A 49 18.98 10.28 1.48
C ASP A 49 18.65 9.23 0.42
N LYS A 50 19.54 8.25 0.30
CA LYS A 50 19.42 7.14 -0.65
C LYS A 50 19.62 5.83 0.05
N GLY A 51 18.87 4.82 -0.36
CA GLY A 51 19.04 3.49 0.16
C GLY A 51 18.14 2.49 -0.52
N ARG A 52 18.09 1.30 0.05
CA ARG A 52 17.14 0.26 -0.33
C ARG A 52 16.85 -0.68 0.83
N GLY A 53 15.77 -1.43 0.71
CA GLY A 53 15.46 -2.53 1.62
C GLY A 53 15.19 -2.06 3.04
N ALA A 54 15.35 -2.97 3.99
CA ALA A 54 14.95 -2.76 5.37
C ALA A 54 15.67 -1.60 6.07
N GLU A 55 16.98 -1.43 5.86
CA GLU A 55 17.74 -0.34 6.47
C GLU A 55 17.23 1.04 6.03
N HIS A 56 16.82 1.19 4.76
CA HIS A 56 16.22 2.43 4.28
C HIS A 56 14.78 2.61 4.78
N ILE A 57 13.98 1.55 4.72
CA ILE A 57 12.57 1.57 5.14
C ILE A 57 12.43 1.83 6.65
N ARG A 58 13.44 1.48 7.45
CA ARG A 58 13.40 1.68 8.91
C ARG A 58 13.24 3.14 9.31
N LEU A 59 13.69 4.07 8.48
CA LEU A 59 13.50 5.50 8.70
C LEU A 59 12.02 5.87 8.73
N HIS A 60 11.21 5.22 7.90
CA HIS A 60 9.76 5.41 7.86
C HIS A 60 9.04 4.72 9.03
N LEU A 61 9.70 3.86 9.82
CA LEU A 61 9.11 3.31 11.05
C LEU A 61 9.27 4.25 12.25
N GLU A 62 10.07 5.30 12.13
CA GLU A 62 10.24 6.28 13.19
C GLU A 62 9.01 7.17 13.28
N LYS A 63 8.50 7.36 14.50
CA LYS A 63 7.30 8.17 14.73
C LYS A 63 7.54 9.62 14.32
N GLY A 64 6.67 10.17 13.49
CA GLY A 64 6.81 11.52 12.94
C GLY A 64 7.73 11.64 11.74
N SER A 65 8.30 10.54 11.24
CA SER A 65 9.15 10.56 10.05
C SER A 65 8.36 10.88 8.80
N GLU A 66 9.01 11.50 7.81
CA GLU A 66 8.40 11.66 6.49
C GLU A 66 8.12 10.29 5.88
N GLY A 67 6.88 10.08 5.45
CA GLY A 67 6.42 8.82 4.88
C GLY A 67 6.16 7.72 5.91
N GLU A 68 5.87 8.09 7.17
CA GLU A 68 5.68 7.17 8.30
C GLU A 68 4.77 5.97 8.00
N ILE A 69 5.26 4.77 8.28
CA ILE A 69 4.53 3.51 8.24
C ILE A 69 4.53 2.87 9.63
N SER A 70 3.49 2.10 9.93
CA SER A 70 3.47 1.27 11.12
C SER A 70 4.21 -0.04 10.90
N LEU A 71 4.63 -0.67 12.01
CA LEU A 71 5.17 -2.03 11.95
C LEU A 71 4.15 -3.02 11.36
N GLU A 72 2.87 -2.86 11.69
CA GLU A 72 1.83 -3.73 11.14
C GLU A 72 1.72 -3.61 9.62
N GLU A 73 1.78 -2.38 9.09
CA GLU A 73 1.78 -2.12 7.65
C GLU A 73 2.99 -2.74 6.96
N LEU A 74 4.18 -2.62 7.55
CA LEU A 74 5.39 -3.28 7.05
C LEU A 74 5.26 -4.80 7.05
N LEU A 75 4.77 -5.39 8.15
CA LEU A 75 4.59 -6.84 8.22
C LEU A 75 3.48 -7.33 7.27
N ASN A 76 2.55 -6.47 6.86
CA ASN A 76 1.48 -6.81 5.94
C ASN A 76 1.82 -6.56 4.46
N LEU A 77 3.07 -6.20 4.14
CA LEU A 77 3.51 -5.80 2.79
C LEU A 77 3.10 -6.78 1.69
N GLY A 78 3.30 -8.08 1.92
CA GLY A 78 2.94 -9.10 0.94
C GLY A 78 1.44 -9.17 0.66
N ASN A 79 0.60 -8.93 1.68
CA ASN A 79 -0.84 -8.86 1.47
C ASN A 79 -1.22 -7.64 0.64
N SER A 80 -0.63 -6.47 0.93
CA SER A 80 -0.87 -5.25 0.17
C SER A 80 -0.50 -5.41 -1.30
N ILE A 81 0.64 -6.04 -1.60
CA ILE A 81 1.05 -6.35 -2.99
C ILE A 81 0.04 -7.30 -3.66
N ARG A 82 -0.40 -8.36 -2.97
CA ARG A 82 -1.39 -9.31 -3.51
C ARG A 82 -2.74 -8.65 -3.78
N GLU A 83 -3.25 -7.82 -2.87
CA GLU A 83 -4.51 -7.09 -3.07
C GLU A 83 -4.42 -6.10 -4.24
N TYR A 84 -3.30 -5.38 -4.36
CA TYR A 84 -3.04 -4.53 -5.52
C TYR A 84 -3.11 -5.33 -6.83
N LEU A 85 -2.40 -6.47 -6.90
CA LEU A 85 -2.34 -7.30 -8.11
C LEU A 85 -3.67 -7.96 -8.45
N LYS A 86 -4.52 -8.28 -7.47
CA LYS A 86 -5.89 -8.77 -7.73
C LYS A 86 -6.71 -7.77 -8.55
N ILE A 87 -6.56 -6.48 -8.25
CA ILE A 87 -7.31 -5.39 -8.90
C ILE A 87 -6.64 -4.99 -10.22
N PHE A 88 -5.35 -4.68 -10.20
CA PHE A 88 -4.64 -4.03 -11.30
C PHE A 88 -3.86 -4.99 -12.21
N LYS A 89 -3.73 -6.26 -11.82
CA LYS A 89 -3.06 -7.37 -12.54
C LYS A 89 -1.54 -7.24 -12.70
N GLU A 90 -1.02 -6.03 -12.83
CA GLU A 90 0.40 -5.73 -13.01
C GLU A 90 0.82 -4.47 -12.23
N PRO A 91 2.08 -4.38 -11.77
CA PRO A 91 2.62 -3.15 -11.21
C PRO A 91 2.71 -2.04 -12.26
N TYR A 92 2.62 -0.79 -11.81
CA TYR A 92 2.92 0.34 -12.68
C TYR A 92 4.43 0.43 -12.92
N LYS A 93 4.84 0.55 -14.18
CA LYS A 93 6.24 0.80 -14.52
C LYS A 93 6.46 2.30 -14.68
N ASP A 94 7.38 2.86 -13.91
CA ASP A 94 7.74 4.27 -14.03
C ASP A 94 8.76 4.51 -15.15
N SER A 95 9.18 5.78 -15.32
CA SER A 95 10.11 6.17 -16.38
C SER A 95 11.49 5.50 -16.31
N ASN A 96 11.85 4.92 -15.16
CA ASN A 96 13.12 4.21 -14.95
C ASN A 96 12.95 2.68 -15.00
N ASP A 97 11.79 2.18 -15.46
CA ASP A 97 11.36 0.77 -15.43
C ASP A 97 11.23 0.20 -13.99
N ALA A 98 11.25 1.07 -12.97
CA ALA A 98 10.94 0.67 -11.61
C ALA A 98 9.46 0.33 -11.51
N ARG A 99 9.16 -0.73 -10.78
CA ARG A 99 7.80 -1.21 -10.55
C ARG A 99 7.25 -0.52 -9.29
N VAL A 100 6.01 -0.08 -9.39
CA VAL A 100 5.35 0.72 -8.37
C VAL A 100 4.00 0.09 -8.04
N TYR A 101 3.79 -0.11 -6.75
CA TYR A 101 2.52 -0.54 -6.17
C TYR A 101 2.00 0.60 -5.31
N GLU A 102 0.74 0.97 -5.50
CA GLU A 102 0.15 2.11 -4.79
C GLU A 102 -1.28 1.79 -4.39
N TRP A 103 -1.65 2.16 -3.17
CA TRP A 103 -3.01 1.97 -2.67
C TRP A 103 -3.38 3.05 -1.64
N GLU A 104 -4.67 3.20 -1.39
CA GLU A 104 -5.23 3.99 -0.29
C GLU A 104 -5.88 3.02 0.72
N ASN A 105 -5.68 3.26 2.01
CA ASN A 105 -6.40 2.53 3.05
C ASN A 105 -7.75 3.21 3.39
N ASN A 106 -8.49 2.60 4.30
CA ASN A 106 -9.77 3.11 4.81
C ASN A 106 -9.66 4.43 5.61
N GLU A 107 -8.46 4.82 6.02
CA GLU A 107 -8.17 6.08 6.71
C GLU A 107 -7.70 7.16 5.73
N SER A 108 -7.82 6.92 4.42
CA SER A 108 -7.35 7.80 3.34
C SER A 108 -5.85 8.07 3.34
N VAL A 109 -5.06 7.20 3.99
CA VAL A 109 -3.61 7.19 3.90
C VAL A 109 -3.19 6.46 2.64
N ARG A 110 -2.31 7.07 1.86
CA ARG A 110 -1.81 6.49 0.62
C ARG A 110 -0.43 5.90 0.83
N PHE A 111 -0.21 4.75 0.22
CA PHE A 111 1.03 3.99 0.35
C PHE A 111 1.67 3.76 -1.01
N ARG A 112 3.00 3.71 -1.03
CA ARG A 112 3.77 3.38 -2.22
C ARG A 112 4.88 2.40 -1.87
N ILE A 113 4.97 1.34 -2.66
CA ILE A 113 6.14 0.46 -2.72
C ILE A 113 6.82 0.73 -4.06
N VAL A 114 8.13 0.92 -4.03
CA VAL A 114 8.96 0.94 -5.22
C VAL A 114 9.88 -0.27 -5.19
N THR A 115 9.82 -1.04 -6.27
CA THR A 115 10.64 -2.21 -6.50
C THR A 115 11.43 -2.04 -7.79
N ASP A 116 12.56 -2.72 -7.87
CA ASP A 116 13.42 -2.65 -9.04
C ASP A 116 14.12 -3.99 -9.29
N THR A 117 14.31 -4.30 -10.57
CA THR A 117 15.09 -5.43 -11.07
C THR A 117 16.46 -4.97 -11.61
N ASN A 118 16.70 -3.67 -11.70
CA ASN A 118 17.87 -3.09 -12.37
C ASN A 118 19.14 -3.26 -11.52
N TYR A 119 19.92 -4.26 -11.92
CA TYR A 119 21.26 -4.57 -11.44
C TYR A 119 22.20 -3.35 -11.28
N LYS A 120 22.05 -2.30 -12.09
CA LYS A 120 22.91 -1.09 -12.02
C LYS A 120 22.60 -0.21 -10.81
N LEU A 121 21.34 -0.10 -10.41
CA LEU A 121 20.95 0.58 -9.17
C LEU A 121 21.35 -0.26 -7.95
N ILE A 122 21.47 -1.59 -8.13
CA ILE A 122 21.82 -2.53 -7.07
C ILE A 122 23.32 -2.46 -6.65
N LYS A 123 24.20 -1.94 -7.51
CA LYS A 123 25.66 -1.87 -7.28
C LYS A 123 26.23 -0.48 -6.97
N GLY A 124 25.39 0.53 -6.76
CA GLY A 124 25.86 1.85 -6.35
C GLY A 124 26.44 1.86 -4.92
N GLU A 125 27.77 1.92 -4.84
CA GLU A 125 28.64 2.14 -3.65
C GLU A 125 28.75 0.98 -2.64
N GLY A 126 29.19 -0.21 -3.07
CA GLY A 126 29.77 -1.22 -2.16
C GLY A 126 29.86 -2.63 -2.76
N HIS A 127 31.04 -3.27 -2.68
CA HIS A 127 31.25 -4.65 -3.11
C HIS A 127 30.53 -5.64 -2.19
N SER A 128 29.37 -6.17 -2.61
CA SER A 128 28.82 -7.42 -2.04
C SER A 128 28.97 -8.56 -3.05
N ASN A 129 29.84 -9.52 -2.76
CA ASN A 129 30.24 -10.66 -3.61
C ASN A 129 29.18 -11.77 -3.76
N THR A 130 27.89 -11.45 -3.75
CA THR A 130 26.83 -12.41 -4.08
C THR A 130 25.86 -11.76 -5.06
N PRO A 131 25.74 -12.27 -6.30
CA PRO A 131 24.68 -11.82 -7.20
C PRO A 131 23.34 -12.23 -6.61
N LEU A 132 22.48 -11.25 -6.29
CA LEU A 132 21.04 -11.50 -6.39
C LEU A 132 20.77 -11.78 -7.87
N SER A 133 19.93 -12.76 -8.20
CA SER A 133 19.71 -13.14 -9.60
C SER A 133 19.31 -11.89 -10.38
N PRO A 134 19.81 -11.66 -11.62
CA PRO A 134 19.43 -10.50 -12.43
C PRO A 134 17.92 -10.40 -12.76
N SER A 135 17.12 -11.39 -12.34
CA SER A 135 15.67 -11.43 -12.41
C SER A 135 14.94 -11.02 -11.12
N ASP A 136 15.64 -10.94 -9.98
CA ASP A 136 15.00 -10.82 -8.67
C ASP A 136 14.60 -9.36 -8.42
N GLU A 137 13.29 -9.12 -8.38
CA GLU A 137 12.71 -7.83 -8.03
C GLU A 137 12.95 -7.54 -6.54
N ILE A 138 13.55 -6.41 -6.21
CA ILE A 138 13.90 -6.04 -4.84
C ILE A 138 13.08 -4.83 -4.41
N ILE A 139 12.58 -4.84 -3.18
CA ILE A 139 11.98 -3.65 -2.56
C ILE A 139 13.07 -2.62 -2.27
N ILE A 140 12.94 -1.46 -2.91
CA ILE A 140 13.80 -0.30 -2.68
C ILE A 140 13.26 0.49 -1.49
N THR A 141 11.99 0.91 -1.54
CA THR A 141 11.37 1.66 -0.46
C THR A 141 9.89 1.30 -0.31
N PHE A 142 9.37 1.53 0.89
CA PHE A 142 7.97 1.43 1.25
C PHE A 142 7.66 2.56 2.24
N TYR A 143 6.74 3.43 1.87
CA TYR A 143 6.39 4.61 2.65
C TYR A 143 4.92 5.00 2.43
N SER A 144 4.39 5.81 3.34
CA SER A 144 3.05 6.38 3.21
C SER A 144 3.09 7.88 2.86
N ASP A 145 1.95 8.55 2.79
CA ASP A 145 1.88 10.00 2.71
C ASP A 145 1.76 10.71 4.06
N ARG A 146 1.87 9.98 5.18
CA ARG A 146 1.93 10.57 6.52
C ARG A 146 3.15 11.46 6.66
N ASN A 147 2.96 12.58 7.35
CA ASN A 147 3.99 13.60 7.62
C ASN A 147 4.65 14.19 6.37
N LEU A 148 4.08 14.00 5.17
CA LEU A 148 4.52 14.71 3.97
C LEU A 148 3.87 16.10 3.91
N ASN A 149 4.57 17.06 3.32
CA ASN A 149 4.06 18.43 3.12
C ASN A 149 2.80 18.48 2.22
N LYS A 150 2.58 17.46 1.40
CA LYS A 150 1.42 17.31 0.51
C LYS A 150 1.01 15.85 0.46
N GLN A 151 -0.30 15.62 0.33
CA GLN A 151 -0.82 14.27 0.08
C GLN A 151 -0.18 13.69 -1.17
N MET A 152 0.17 12.41 -1.13
CA MET A 152 0.82 11.75 -2.27
C MET A 152 -0.15 11.61 -3.45
N GLU A 153 0.32 11.96 -4.64
CA GLU A 153 -0.39 11.69 -5.89
C GLU A 153 0.00 10.31 -6.42
N PHE A 154 -0.98 9.53 -6.86
CA PHE A 154 -0.73 8.24 -7.51
C PHE A 154 -0.01 8.42 -8.85
N LYS A 155 1.08 7.69 -9.05
CA LYS A 155 1.78 7.63 -10.35
C LYS A 155 0.92 6.89 -11.38
N ASN A 156 0.22 5.84 -10.96
CA ASN A 156 -0.64 5.06 -11.83
C ASN A 156 -2.03 5.71 -12.00
N SER A 157 -2.32 6.20 -13.21
CA SER A 157 -3.62 6.79 -13.52
C SER A 157 -4.81 5.82 -13.35
N LYS A 158 -4.60 4.50 -13.46
CA LYS A 158 -5.63 3.48 -13.19
C LYS A 158 -5.98 3.45 -11.70
N VAL A 159 -4.96 3.52 -10.83
CA VAL A 159 -5.12 3.58 -9.36
C VAL A 159 -5.82 4.87 -8.96
N ALA A 160 -5.40 6.01 -9.52
CA ALA A 160 -6.04 7.30 -9.26
C ALA A 160 -7.54 7.28 -9.60
N LYS A 161 -7.91 6.72 -10.77
CA LYS A 161 -9.31 6.59 -11.18
C LYS A 161 -10.10 5.64 -10.28
N TYR A 162 -9.49 4.53 -9.85
CA TYR A 162 -10.11 3.55 -8.95
C TYR A 162 -10.55 4.22 -7.65
N TYR A 163 -9.62 4.85 -6.92
CA TYR A 163 -9.92 5.48 -5.63
C TYR A 163 -10.78 6.73 -5.76
N ALA A 164 -10.67 7.49 -6.85
CA ALA A 164 -11.59 8.59 -7.13
C ALA A 164 -13.04 8.12 -7.34
N ASN A 165 -13.24 6.92 -7.88
CA ASN A 165 -14.57 6.33 -8.06
C ASN A 165 -15.11 5.73 -6.76
N GLU A 166 -14.28 5.05 -5.97
CA GLU A 166 -14.67 4.56 -4.64
C GLU A 166 -15.13 5.71 -3.74
N ALA A 167 -14.38 6.82 -3.69
CA ALA A 167 -14.77 8.00 -2.93
C ALA A 167 -16.13 8.58 -3.36
N LYS A 168 -16.46 8.51 -4.66
CA LYS A 168 -17.77 8.94 -5.18
C LYS A 168 -18.89 7.99 -4.76
N GLN A 169 -18.66 6.68 -4.80
CA GLN A 169 -19.63 5.68 -4.37
C GLN A 169 -19.92 5.78 -2.87
N ASP A 170 -18.88 5.96 -2.06
CA ASP A 170 -19.00 6.17 -0.61
C ASP A 170 -19.79 7.43 -0.29
N LYS A 171 -19.50 8.54 -0.99
CA LYS A 171 -20.25 9.78 -0.83
C LYS A 171 -21.73 9.60 -1.18
N SER A 172 -22.02 8.95 -2.31
CA SER A 172 -23.39 8.63 -2.73
C SER A 172 -24.13 7.79 -1.69
N THR A 173 -23.47 6.78 -1.13
CA THR A 173 -24.05 5.88 -0.11
C THR A 173 -24.33 6.61 1.20
N LYS A 174 -23.41 7.49 1.64
CA LYS A 174 -23.60 8.34 2.83
C LYS A 174 -24.76 9.33 2.64
N ASP A 175 -24.84 9.97 1.47
CA ASP A 175 -25.92 10.91 1.11
C ASP A 175 -27.29 10.23 1.04
N PHE A 176 -27.37 8.99 0.54
CA PHE A 176 -28.61 8.22 0.56
C PHE A 176 -29.04 7.88 1.99
N LYS A 177 -28.12 7.42 2.85
CA LYS A 177 -28.41 7.10 4.25
C LYS A 177 -28.86 8.32 5.05
N SER A 178 -28.30 9.50 4.80
CA SER A 178 -28.73 10.74 5.47
C SER A 178 -30.14 11.15 5.04
N LYS A 179 -30.43 11.14 3.74
CA LYS A 179 -31.77 11.44 3.21
C LYS A 179 -32.84 10.47 3.70
N LEU A 180 -32.51 9.18 3.82
CA LEU A 180 -33.43 8.17 4.36
C LEU A 180 -33.76 8.43 5.84
N LYS A 181 -32.75 8.81 6.64
CA LYS A 181 -32.97 9.20 8.05
C LYS A 181 -33.87 10.43 8.13
N GLU A 182 -33.61 11.47 7.34
CA GLU A 182 -34.46 12.67 7.31
C GLU A 182 -35.91 12.36 6.92
N PHE A 183 -36.12 11.51 5.91
CA PHE A 183 -37.45 11.09 5.49
C PHE A 183 -38.20 10.36 6.60
N ASN A 184 -37.55 9.42 7.27
CA ASN A 184 -38.14 8.66 8.37
C ASN A 184 -38.47 9.57 9.57
N THR A 185 -37.60 10.52 9.91
CA THR A 185 -37.86 11.50 10.98
C THR A 185 -39.06 12.40 10.65
N LYS A 186 -39.15 12.92 9.41
CA LYS A 186 -40.29 13.75 8.96
C LYS A 186 -41.61 12.97 8.97
N ASN A 187 -41.61 11.72 8.55
CA ASN A 187 -42.82 10.88 8.56
C ASN A 187 -43.28 10.53 9.98
N ASN A 188 -42.36 10.25 10.90
CA ASN A 188 -42.72 10.01 12.29
C ASN A 188 -43.28 11.27 12.96
N ALA A 189 -42.70 12.44 12.72
CA ALA A 189 -43.22 13.71 13.22
C ALA A 189 -44.65 14.00 12.71
N ASN A 190 -44.91 13.75 11.41
CA ASN A 190 -46.23 13.95 10.82
C ASN A 190 -47.29 12.97 11.35
N LYS A 191 -46.89 11.75 11.74
CA LYS A 191 -47.77 10.76 12.40
C LYS A 191 -48.16 11.20 13.81
N THR A 192 -47.23 11.80 14.56
CA THR A 192 -47.48 12.32 15.91
C THR A 192 -48.41 13.52 15.91
N ILE A 193 -48.35 14.37 14.88
CA ILE A 193 -49.25 15.54 14.74
C ILE A 193 -50.67 15.09 14.40
N LYS A 194 -50.86 14.16 13.45
CA LYS A 194 -52.19 13.64 13.09
C LYS A 194 -52.93 12.95 14.24
N ASN A 195 -52.22 12.28 15.15
CA ASN A 195 -52.85 11.62 16.29
C ASN A 195 -53.30 12.61 17.38
N LYS A 196 -52.66 13.79 17.51
CA LYS A 196 -53.08 14.83 18.46
C LYS A 196 -54.33 15.59 18.04
N ASP A 197 -54.62 15.63 16.74
CA ASP A 197 -55.82 16.30 16.19
C ASP A 197 -57.08 15.42 16.25
N LEU A 198 -56.95 14.14 16.61
CA LEU A 198 -58.05 13.17 16.74
C LEU A 198 -58.52 12.98 18.20
N GLU A 199 -57.85 13.59 19.19
CA GLU A 199 -58.17 13.48 20.62
C GLU A 199 -58.90 14.74 21.19
N LYS A 200 -59.46 15.61 20.34
CA LYS A 200 -60.32 16.73 20.73
C LYS A 200 -61.78 16.47 20.32
#